data_AF-A0A377LVR2-F1
#
_entry.id   AF-A0A377LVR2-F1
#
_cell.length_a   1.000
_cell.length_b   1.000
_cell.length_c   1.000
_cell.angle_alpha   90.00
_cell.angle_beta   90.00
_cell.angle_gamma   90.00
#
_symmetry.space_group_name_H-M   'P 1'
#
loop_
_entity.id
_entity.type
_entity.pdbx_description
1 polymer ?
#
loop_
_entity_poly.entity_id
_entity_poly.type
_entity_poly.pdbx_seq_one_letter_code
_entity_poly.pdbx_strand_id
1 'polypeptide(L)'
;MPHGWGDVWFTGIPMSDAIETLVALCKQYVHDTLAPVSHSGIAFPQSEGSLTQENFWSTLQTFIRPGDIILADQGTSAFGAIDLRLPADVNFIVQPLWGSIGYTLAAAYGAQTACPDRRVIVLTGDGAAQLTIQELGSMLRDKQHPIILVLNNEGYTVERAIHGPEQRYNDIALWNWTQIPQALSLDPQAQCWRSVKRNSWRRCSKKWHTTSD
;
A
#
# COMPACT_ATOMS: atom_id res chain seq x y z
N MET A 1 -16.24 -23.31 -7.24
CA MET A 1 -15.35 -24.30 -6.57
C MET A 1 -16.20 -25.21 -5.72
N PRO A 2 -15.84 -26.50 -5.55
CA PRO A 2 -16.54 -27.38 -4.62
C PRO A 2 -16.28 -26.96 -3.17
N HIS A 3 -17.24 -27.21 -2.28
CA HIS A 3 -17.09 -26.98 -0.84
C HIS A 3 -16.81 -28.31 -0.16
N GLY A 4 -15.77 -28.38 0.67
CA GLY A 4 -15.35 -29.61 1.35
C GLY A 4 -15.73 -29.60 2.83
N TRP A 5 -16.22 -30.73 3.34
CA TRP A 5 -16.36 -31.00 4.77
C TRP A 5 -15.90 -32.42 5.08
N GLY A 6 -14.82 -32.55 5.86
CA GLY A 6 -14.10 -33.82 5.96
C GLY A 6 -13.63 -34.29 4.58
N ASP A 7 -13.98 -35.52 4.23
CA ASP A 7 -13.61 -36.12 2.93
C ASP A 7 -14.68 -35.95 1.84
N VAL A 8 -15.79 -35.25 2.14
CA VAL A 8 -16.93 -35.10 1.22
C VAL A 8 -16.91 -33.72 0.56
N TRP A 9 -17.16 -33.69 -0.75
CA TRP A 9 -17.24 -32.48 -1.56
C TRP A 9 -18.64 -32.27 -2.11
N PHE A 10 -19.15 -31.06 -1.96
CA PHE A 10 -20.43 -30.62 -2.52
C PHE A 10 -20.16 -29.70 -3.70
N THR A 11 -20.54 -30.14 -4.89
CA THR A 11 -20.40 -29.38 -6.15
C THR A 11 -21.70 -28.63 -6.46
N GLY A 12 -21.60 -27.55 -7.24
CA GLY A 12 -22.78 -26.81 -7.72
C GLY A 12 -23.45 -25.86 -6.72
N ILE A 13 -22.91 -25.70 -5.51
CA ILE A 13 -23.43 -24.77 -4.51
C ILE A 13 -22.69 -23.42 -4.60
N PRO A 14 -23.39 -22.29 -4.82
CA PRO A 14 -22.80 -20.96 -4.75
C PRO A 14 -22.19 -20.66 -3.38
N MET A 15 -21.11 -19.86 -3.34
CA MET A 15 -20.46 -19.51 -2.08
C MET A 15 -21.37 -18.69 -1.16
N SER A 16 -22.23 -17.83 -1.72
CA SER A 16 -23.24 -17.07 -0.97
C SER A 16 -24.13 -18.00 -0.14
N ASP A 17 -24.67 -19.02 -0.80
CA ASP A 17 -25.65 -19.94 -0.21
C ASP A 17 -24.99 -20.82 0.85
N ALA A 18 -23.74 -21.24 0.61
CA ALA A 18 -22.93 -21.95 1.59
C ALA A 18 -22.68 -21.10 2.85
N ILE A 19 -22.33 -19.82 2.69
CA ILE A 19 -22.13 -18.89 3.81
C ILE A 19 -23.43 -18.66 4.57
N GLU A 20 -24.55 -18.40 3.88
CA GLU A 20 -25.85 -18.19 4.51
C GLU A 20 -26.28 -19.42 5.34
N THR A 21 -26.10 -20.62 4.79
CA THR A 21 -26.37 -21.89 5.48
C THR A 21 -25.49 -22.02 6.73
N LEU A 22 -24.19 -21.79 6.60
CA LEU A 22 -23.25 -21.86 7.74
C LEU A 22 -23.59 -20.83 8.82
N VAL A 23 -23.95 -19.60 8.45
CA VAL A 23 -24.37 -18.57 9.40
C VAL A 23 -25.62 -19.01 10.17
N ALA A 24 -26.62 -19.60 9.50
CA ALA A 24 -27.82 -20.10 10.14
C ALA A 24 -27.51 -21.21 11.15
N LEU A 25 -26.64 -22.17 10.78
CA LEU A 25 -26.19 -23.24 11.67
C LEU A 25 -25.39 -22.71 12.86
N CYS A 26 -24.42 -21.82 12.63
CA CYS A 26 -23.63 -21.22 13.70
C CYS A 26 -24.48 -20.49 14.73
N LYS A 27 -25.58 -19.83 14.32
CA LYS A 27 -26.54 -19.19 15.23
C LYS A 27 -27.33 -20.19 16.09
N GLN A 28 -27.54 -21.42 15.60
CA GLN A 28 -28.23 -22.47 16.36
C GLN A 28 -27.32 -23.11 17.41
N TYR A 29 -26.02 -23.16 17.15
CA TYR A 29 -25.01 -23.80 17.99
C TYR A 29 -24.04 -22.79 18.62
N VAL A 30 -24.56 -21.65 19.11
CA VAL A 30 -23.73 -20.68 19.84
C VAL A 30 -23.22 -21.33 21.12
N HIS A 31 -21.91 -21.31 21.32
CA HIS A 31 -21.28 -21.67 22.58
C HIS A 31 -20.89 -20.38 23.32
N ASP A 32 -21.11 -20.32 24.64
CA ASP A 32 -20.75 -19.17 25.50
C ASP A 32 -19.23 -18.93 25.64
N THR A 33 -18.41 -19.69 24.91
CA THR A 33 -16.96 -19.53 24.86
C THR A 33 -16.60 -18.29 24.06
N LEU A 34 -16.54 -17.14 24.74
CA LEU A 34 -15.89 -15.96 24.21
C LEU A 34 -14.41 -16.29 23.94
N ALA A 35 -14.02 -16.28 22.67
CA ALA A 35 -12.61 -16.28 22.33
C ALA A 35 -11.95 -15.09 23.03
N PRO A 36 -10.76 -15.26 23.66
CA PRO A 36 -10.08 -14.15 24.29
C PRO A 36 -9.83 -13.08 23.24
N VAL A 37 -10.54 -11.95 23.34
CA VAL A 37 -10.33 -10.83 22.44
C VAL A 37 -9.04 -10.17 22.89
N SER A 38 -7.93 -10.52 22.24
CA SER A 38 -6.68 -9.80 22.44
C SER A 38 -6.80 -8.43 21.79
N HIS A 39 -7.38 -7.49 22.53
CA HIS A 39 -7.23 -6.06 22.28
C HIS A 39 -5.92 -5.59 22.90
N SER A 40 -4.79 -6.27 22.68
CA SER A 40 -3.52 -5.60 22.91
C SER A 40 -3.50 -4.41 21.95
N GLY A 41 -3.66 -3.21 22.52
CA GLY A 41 -3.26 -2.01 21.80
C GLY A 41 -1.81 -2.25 21.44
N ILE A 42 -1.50 -2.30 20.15
CA ILE A 42 -0.12 -2.41 19.72
C ILE A 42 0.52 -1.10 20.20
N ALA A 43 1.25 -1.18 21.31
CA ALA A 43 1.99 -0.05 21.84
C ALA A 43 3.15 0.15 20.89
N PHE A 44 3.04 1.16 20.03
CA PHE A 44 4.13 1.54 19.16
C PHE A 44 5.00 2.55 19.91
N PRO A 45 6.16 2.14 20.45
CA PRO A 45 7.05 3.07 21.10
C PRO A 45 7.40 4.18 20.11
N GLN A 46 7.17 5.42 20.51
CA GLN A 46 7.58 6.57 19.73
C GLN A 46 9.11 6.68 19.75
N SER A 47 9.80 5.94 18.89
CA SER A 47 11.25 6.10 18.71
C SER A 47 11.54 7.34 17.88
N GLU A 48 12.18 8.34 18.49
CA GLU A 48 12.87 9.39 17.75
C GLU A 48 14.10 8.79 17.06
N GLY A 49 14.39 9.19 15.81
CA GLY A 49 15.56 8.70 15.11
C GLY A 49 15.41 8.59 13.59
N SER A 50 16.29 7.79 12.99
CA SER A 50 16.25 7.43 11.57
C SER A 50 14.97 6.67 11.25
N LEU A 51 14.43 6.87 10.05
CA LEU A 51 13.31 6.05 9.57
C LEU A 51 13.79 4.60 9.35
N THR A 52 13.02 3.63 9.84
CA THR A 52 13.22 2.19 9.67
C THR A 52 11.91 1.55 9.21
N GLN A 53 11.94 0.32 8.69
CA GLN A 53 10.71 -0.40 8.34
C GLN A 53 9.77 -0.49 9.55
N GLU A 54 10.31 -0.90 10.71
CA GLU A 54 9.54 -1.05 11.95
C GLU A 54 8.82 0.24 12.38
N ASN A 55 9.53 1.37 12.45
CA ASN A 55 8.91 2.62 12.89
C ASN A 55 8.03 3.27 11.81
N PHE A 56 8.28 2.96 10.54
CA PHE A 56 7.43 3.38 9.42
C PHE A 56 6.05 2.73 9.53
N TRP A 57 5.97 1.40 9.64
CA TRP A 57 4.71 0.67 9.75
C TRP A 57 3.93 1.03 11.01
N SER A 58 4.65 1.22 12.12
CA SER A 58 4.10 1.74 13.38
C SER A 58 3.43 3.10 13.20
N THR A 59 4.07 4.01 12.46
CA THR A 59 3.52 5.34 12.17
C THR A 59 2.31 5.24 11.25
N LEU A 60 2.39 4.41 10.20
CA LEU A 60 1.31 4.22 9.23
C LEU A 60 0.05 3.63 9.88
N GLN A 61 0.20 2.73 10.87
CA GLN A 61 -0.93 2.20 11.64
C GLN A 61 -1.77 3.30 12.31
N THR A 62 -1.14 4.39 12.76
CA THR A 62 -1.85 5.53 13.36
C THR A 62 -2.43 6.50 12.33
N PHE A 63 -2.01 6.38 11.07
CA PHE A 63 -2.40 7.28 9.98
C PHE A 63 -3.65 6.80 9.24
N ILE A 64 -3.82 5.49 9.09
CA ILE A 64 -4.95 4.89 8.38
C ILE A 64 -6.26 5.08 9.15
N ARG A 65 -7.37 5.21 8.42
CA ARG A 65 -8.71 5.49 8.99
C ARG A 65 -9.80 4.71 8.25
N PRO A 66 -11.01 4.60 8.83
CA PRO A 66 -12.13 3.95 8.14
C PRO A 66 -12.40 4.53 6.75
N GLY A 67 -12.75 3.67 5.81
CA GLY A 67 -13.04 4.09 4.43
C GLY A 67 -11.80 4.37 3.56
N ASP A 68 -10.57 4.16 4.03
CA ASP A 68 -9.39 4.26 3.16
C ASP A 68 -9.37 3.17 2.08
N ILE A 69 -8.79 3.47 0.93
CA ILE A 69 -8.36 2.47 -0.04
C ILE A 69 -6.84 2.40 0.04
N ILE A 70 -6.29 1.24 0.40
CA ILE A 70 -4.85 1.06 0.59
C ILE A 70 -4.36 0.08 -0.48
N LEU A 71 -3.36 0.48 -1.25
CA LEU A 71 -2.70 -0.37 -2.23
C LEU A 71 -1.27 -0.63 -1.79
N ALA A 72 -0.84 -1.89 -1.74
CA ALA A 72 0.50 -2.27 -1.33
C ALA A 72 1.20 -3.11 -2.40
N ASP A 73 2.29 -2.58 -2.96
CA ASP A 73 3.04 -3.23 -4.03
C ASP A 73 3.87 -4.40 -3.51
N GLN A 74 4.29 -5.28 -4.41
CA GLN A 74 5.15 -6.40 -4.04
C GLN A 74 6.45 -5.91 -3.41
N GLY A 75 7.01 -6.76 -2.55
CA GLY A 75 8.19 -6.44 -1.76
C GLY A 75 7.84 -5.99 -0.35
N THR A 76 8.67 -5.12 0.24
CA THR A 76 8.51 -4.69 1.65
C THR A 76 7.18 -3.99 1.91
N SER A 77 6.57 -3.38 0.88
CA SER A 77 5.27 -2.72 1.01
C SER A 77 4.15 -3.72 1.34
N ALA A 78 3.96 -4.77 0.54
CA ALA A 78 2.97 -5.82 0.80
C ALA A 78 3.25 -6.58 2.11
N PHE A 79 4.50 -6.99 2.33
CA PHE A 79 4.88 -7.75 3.52
C PHE A 79 4.81 -6.95 4.81
N GLY A 80 5.09 -5.64 4.79
CA GLY A 80 4.95 -4.81 5.98
C GLY A 80 3.51 -4.36 6.22
N ALA A 81 2.73 -4.16 5.16
CA ALA A 81 1.33 -3.79 5.28
C ALA A 81 0.43 -4.92 5.80
N ILE A 82 0.86 -6.19 5.73
CA ILE A 82 0.12 -7.34 6.25
C ILE A 82 -0.13 -7.26 7.76
N ASP A 83 0.75 -6.56 8.49
CA ASP A 83 0.68 -6.40 9.94
C ASP A 83 -0.23 -5.23 10.37
N LEU A 84 -0.77 -4.47 9.40
CA LEU A 84 -1.69 -3.37 9.69
C LEU A 84 -3.04 -3.92 10.16
N ARG A 85 -3.47 -3.46 11.34
CA ARG A 85 -4.83 -3.60 11.81
C ARG A 85 -5.72 -2.60 11.07
N LEU A 86 -6.47 -3.09 10.09
CA LEU A 86 -7.34 -2.26 9.27
C LEU A 86 -8.59 -1.82 10.04
N PRO A 87 -8.92 -0.51 10.02
CA PRO A 87 -10.23 -0.03 10.45
C PRO A 87 -11.37 -0.58 9.58
N ALA A 88 -12.61 -0.38 10.04
CA ALA A 88 -13.79 -0.73 9.26
C ALA A 88 -13.79 -0.06 7.87
N ASP A 89 -14.42 -0.71 6.90
CA ASP A 89 -14.65 -0.18 5.55
C ASP A 89 -13.40 0.15 4.74
N VAL A 90 -12.22 -0.34 5.15
CA VAL A 90 -11.00 -0.24 4.33
C VAL A 90 -11.07 -1.24 3.17
N ASN A 91 -10.73 -0.78 1.97
CA ASN A 91 -10.46 -1.67 0.84
C ASN A 91 -8.95 -1.84 0.69
N PHE A 92 -8.44 -3.06 0.91
CA PHE A 92 -7.02 -3.36 0.85
C PHE A 92 -6.70 -4.14 -0.43
N ILE A 93 -5.97 -3.50 -1.36
CA ILE A 93 -5.64 -4.05 -2.66
C ILE A 93 -4.16 -4.46 -2.68
N VAL A 94 -3.95 -5.77 -2.80
CA VAL A 94 -2.62 -6.38 -2.95
C VAL A 94 -2.73 -7.50 -3.99
N GLN A 95 -1.63 -7.80 -4.69
CA GLN A 95 -1.62 -8.78 -5.78
C GLN A 95 -0.65 -9.94 -5.47
N PRO A 96 -0.86 -10.73 -4.40
CA PRO A 96 0.11 -11.72 -3.93
C PRO A 96 0.27 -12.91 -4.87
N LEU A 97 -0.78 -13.26 -5.64
CA LEU A 97 -0.74 -14.39 -6.55
C LEU A 97 0.01 -14.09 -7.86
N TRP A 98 -0.34 -12.98 -8.53
CA TRP A 98 0.30 -12.62 -9.79
C TRP A 98 1.65 -11.93 -9.59
N GLY A 99 1.80 -11.14 -8.53
CA GLY A 99 3.10 -10.66 -8.08
C GLY A 99 3.80 -9.67 -9.01
N SER A 100 3.08 -8.93 -9.86
CA SER A 100 3.71 -8.00 -10.79
C SER A 100 4.03 -6.66 -10.12
N ILE A 101 5.32 -6.35 -9.96
CA ILE A 101 5.75 -5.04 -9.43
C ILE A 101 5.30 -3.88 -10.33
N GLY A 102 4.96 -2.75 -9.71
CA GLY A 102 4.48 -1.54 -10.40
C GLY A 102 2.98 -1.54 -10.71
N TYR A 103 2.28 -2.65 -10.43
CA TYR A 103 0.82 -2.74 -10.54
C TYR A 103 0.11 -1.66 -9.72
N THR A 104 0.57 -1.38 -8.50
CA THR A 104 -0.24 -0.60 -7.55
C THR A 104 -0.36 0.87 -7.90
N LEU A 105 0.65 1.48 -8.52
CA LEU A 105 0.58 2.88 -8.91
C LEU A 105 -0.49 3.10 -9.97
N ALA A 106 -0.55 2.24 -10.98
CA ALA A 106 -1.59 2.30 -12.01
C ALA A 106 -2.96 1.87 -11.47
N ALA A 107 -3.01 0.84 -10.62
CA ALA A 107 -4.25 0.42 -9.97
C ALA A 107 -4.84 1.52 -9.07
N ALA A 108 -4.00 2.33 -8.44
CA ALA A 108 -4.43 3.45 -7.61
C ALA A 108 -5.11 4.55 -8.43
N TYR A 109 -4.64 4.81 -9.65
CA TYR A 109 -5.33 5.72 -10.58
C TYR A 109 -6.75 5.23 -10.86
N GLY A 110 -6.91 3.94 -11.17
CA GLY A 110 -8.21 3.31 -11.35
C GLY A 110 -9.10 3.37 -10.10
N ALA A 111 -8.53 3.10 -8.93
CA ALA A 111 -9.24 3.13 -7.65
C ALA A 111 -9.75 4.54 -7.32
N GLN A 112 -8.93 5.57 -7.49
CA GLN A 112 -9.36 6.96 -7.27
C GLN A 112 -10.38 7.42 -8.30
N THR A 113 -10.28 6.95 -9.56
CA THR A 113 -11.31 7.21 -10.58
C THR A 113 -12.66 6.59 -10.20
N ALA A 114 -12.66 5.36 -9.66
CA ALA A 114 -13.89 4.69 -9.25
C ALA A 114 -14.46 5.23 -7.92
N CYS A 115 -13.61 5.73 -7.04
CA CYS A 115 -13.97 6.23 -5.71
C CYS A 115 -13.35 7.60 -5.44
N PRO A 116 -13.79 8.67 -6.15
CA PRO A 116 -13.16 9.99 -6.10
C PRO A 116 -13.17 10.61 -4.71
N ASP A 117 -14.17 10.32 -3.89
CA ASP A 117 -14.33 10.88 -2.54
C ASP A 117 -13.58 10.09 -1.46
N ARG A 118 -13.03 8.90 -1.79
CA ARG A 118 -12.27 8.09 -0.84
C ARG A 118 -10.81 8.49 -0.85
N ARG A 119 -10.18 8.40 0.33
CA ARG A 119 -8.73 8.60 0.46
C ARG A 119 -8.00 7.36 -0.05
N VAL A 120 -7.24 7.51 -1.12
CA VAL A 120 -6.38 6.45 -1.67
C VAL A 120 -4.96 6.62 -1.13
N ILE A 121 -4.40 5.54 -0.59
CA ILE A 121 -3.04 5.45 -0.05
C ILE A 121 -2.29 4.39 -0.85
N VAL A 122 -1.16 4.76 -1.43
CA VAL A 122 -0.31 3.88 -2.24
C VAL A 122 1.01 3.65 -1.50
N LEU A 123 1.32 2.39 -1.24
CA LEU A 123 2.57 1.93 -0.64
C LEU A 123 3.34 1.20 -1.74
N THR A 124 4.39 1.83 -2.27
CA THR A 124 5.18 1.25 -3.37
C THR A 124 6.67 1.35 -3.06
N GLY A 125 7.42 0.32 -3.43
CA GLY A 125 8.88 0.43 -3.47
C GLY A 125 9.33 1.40 -4.56
N ASP A 126 10.53 1.94 -4.41
CA ASP A 126 11.19 2.76 -5.43
C ASP A 126 11.36 2.00 -6.76
N GLY A 127 11.85 0.76 -6.72
CA GLY A 127 12.00 -0.07 -7.91
C GLY A 127 10.67 -0.35 -8.62
N ALA A 128 9.63 -0.72 -7.87
CA ALA A 128 8.29 -0.97 -8.42
C ALA A 128 7.70 0.28 -9.09
N ALA A 129 7.83 1.45 -8.46
CA ALA A 129 7.31 2.70 -8.99
C ALA A 129 7.95 3.10 -10.33
N GLN A 130 9.21 2.70 -10.62
CA GLN A 130 9.87 3.02 -11.89
C GLN A 130 9.17 2.42 -13.11
N LEU A 131 8.48 1.27 -12.96
CA LEU A 131 7.87 0.56 -14.08
C LEU A 131 6.64 1.28 -14.64
N THR A 132 5.91 2.01 -13.79
CA THR A 132 4.60 2.58 -14.12
C THR A 132 4.47 4.05 -13.71
N ILE A 133 5.59 4.74 -13.48
CA ILE A 133 5.62 6.12 -12.96
C ILE A 133 4.81 7.12 -13.78
N GLN A 134 4.70 6.91 -15.09
CA GLN A 134 3.97 7.78 -16.01
C GLN A 134 2.50 7.93 -15.65
N GLU A 135 1.91 6.97 -14.91
CA GLU A 135 0.51 7.03 -14.50
C GLU A 135 0.26 8.12 -13.43
N LEU A 136 1.32 8.57 -12.75
CA LEU A 136 1.26 9.79 -11.93
C LEU A 136 0.89 11.02 -12.78
N GLY A 137 1.28 11.06 -14.06
CA GLY A 137 0.86 12.10 -15.00
C GLY A 137 -0.66 12.09 -15.23
N SER A 138 -1.26 10.91 -15.36
CA SER A 138 -2.72 10.74 -15.45
C SER A 138 -3.42 11.22 -14.17
N MET A 139 -2.91 10.84 -13.00
CA MET A 139 -3.44 11.32 -11.70
C MET A 139 -3.40 12.85 -11.60
N LEU A 140 -2.28 13.47 -11.98
CA LEU A 140 -2.11 14.93 -11.95
C LEU A 140 -3.05 15.63 -12.94
N ARG A 141 -3.18 15.11 -14.17
CA ARG A 141 -4.09 15.62 -15.19
C ARG A 141 -5.54 15.61 -14.69
N ASP A 142 -5.94 14.51 -14.06
CA ASP A 142 -7.32 14.30 -13.60
C ASP A 142 -7.54 14.86 -12.19
N LYS A 143 -6.57 15.63 -11.66
CA LYS A 143 -6.60 16.32 -10.35
C LYS A 143 -6.93 15.37 -9.20
N GLN A 144 -6.47 14.13 -9.28
CA GLN A 144 -6.60 13.16 -8.22
C GLN A 144 -5.72 13.54 -7.02
N HIS A 145 -6.12 13.11 -5.82
CA HIS A 145 -5.42 13.43 -4.57
C HIS A 145 -4.99 12.19 -3.78
N PRO A 146 -4.33 11.18 -4.41
CA PRO A 146 -3.82 10.04 -3.68
C PRO A 146 -2.61 10.43 -2.82
N ILE A 147 -2.41 9.71 -1.72
CA ILE A 147 -1.20 9.80 -0.91
C ILE A 147 -0.26 8.67 -1.34
N ILE A 148 0.85 9.02 -1.98
CA ILE A 148 1.81 8.06 -2.50
C ILE A 148 3.06 8.04 -1.62
N LEU A 149 3.32 6.90 -1.01
CA LEU A 149 4.47 6.63 -0.13
C LEU A 149 5.45 5.75 -0.91
N VAL A 150 6.50 6.36 -1.47
CA VAL A 150 7.59 5.65 -2.13
C VAL A 150 8.63 5.24 -1.09
N LEU A 151 8.75 3.94 -0.84
CA LEU A 151 9.78 3.38 0.05
C LEU A 151 11.12 3.33 -0.70
N ASN A 152 11.89 4.40 -0.57
CA ASN A 152 13.20 4.55 -1.20
C ASN A 152 14.29 3.92 -0.32
N ASN A 153 14.64 2.68 -0.66
CA ASN A 153 15.70 1.89 -0.04
C ASN A 153 16.76 1.45 -1.07
N GLU A 154 16.84 2.21 -2.18
CA GLU A 154 17.87 2.14 -3.21
C GLU A 154 17.93 0.79 -3.92
N GLY A 155 16.76 0.21 -4.25
CA GLY A 155 16.66 -0.99 -5.09
C GLY A 155 15.80 -2.12 -4.54
N TYR A 156 15.96 -3.30 -5.11
CA TYR A 156 15.08 -4.45 -4.86
C TYR A 156 15.45 -5.18 -3.57
N THR A 157 15.12 -4.63 -2.40
CA THR A 157 15.53 -5.21 -1.11
C THR A 157 14.99 -6.61 -0.84
N VAL A 158 13.83 -6.98 -1.38
CA VAL A 158 13.31 -8.34 -1.24
C VAL A 158 14.14 -9.32 -2.08
N GLU A 159 14.53 -8.95 -3.29
CA GLU A 159 15.44 -9.77 -4.10
C GLU A 159 16.82 -9.90 -3.43
N ARG A 160 17.33 -8.81 -2.83
CA ARG A 160 18.57 -8.86 -2.02
C ARG A 160 18.47 -9.84 -0.85
N ALA A 161 17.29 -9.98 -0.24
CA ALA A 161 17.04 -10.93 0.84
C ALA A 161 16.89 -12.39 0.35
N ILE A 162 16.44 -12.59 -0.89
CA ILE A 162 16.30 -13.91 -1.52
C ILE A 162 17.66 -14.39 -2.05
N HIS A 163 18.34 -13.56 -2.86
CA HIS A 163 19.58 -13.92 -3.52
C HIS A 163 20.39 -12.70 -3.98
N GLY A 164 21.70 -12.75 -3.72
CA GLY A 164 22.65 -11.75 -4.22
C GLY A 164 22.51 -10.38 -3.56
N PRO A 165 22.70 -10.26 -2.24
CA PRO A 165 22.48 -9.00 -1.51
C PRO A 165 23.26 -7.80 -2.05
N GLU A 166 24.43 -8.05 -2.65
CA GLU A 166 25.33 -7.03 -3.21
C GLU A 166 25.41 -7.08 -4.74
N GLN A 167 24.51 -7.81 -5.40
CA GLN A 167 24.58 -8.01 -6.85
C GLN A 167 23.95 -6.85 -7.62
N ARG A 168 24.63 -6.42 -8.68
CA ARG A 168 24.25 -5.27 -9.51
C ARG A 168 22.83 -5.33 -10.07
N TYR A 169 22.27 -6.52 -10.32
CA TYR A 169 20.91 -6.66 -10.85
C TYR A 169 19.83 -6.28 -9.83
N ASN A 170 20.19 -6.15 -8.54
CA ASN A 170 19.30 -5.67 -7.49
C ASN A 170 19.35 -4.14 -7.32
N ASP A 171 20.28 -3.47 -8.00
CA ASP A 171 20.42 -2.03 -8.00
C ASP A 171 19.52 -1.40 -9.07
N ILE A 172 19.07 -0.17 -8.80
CA ILE A 172 18.24 0.61 -9.73
C ILE A 172 18.84 2.00 -9.94
N ALA A 173 18.40 2.69 -10.99
CA ALA A 173 18.75 4.10 -11.17
C ALA A 173 18.16 4.94 -10.03
N LEU A 174 18.97 5.78 -9.38
CA LEU A 174 18.51 6.61 -8.27
C LEU A 174 17.77 7.85 -8.79
N TRP A 175 16.47 7.93 -8.52
CA TRP A 175 15.63 9.05 -8.95
C TRP A 175 15.42 10.08 -7.85
N ASN A 176 15.24 11.33 -8.26
CA ASN A 176 14.73 12.37 -7.38
C ASN A 176 13.20 12.39 -7.42
N TRP A 177 12.58 11.46 -6.71
CA TRP A 177 11.12 11.27 -6.65
C TRP A 177 10.32 12.55 -6.42
N THR A 178 10.84 13.46 -5.59
CA THR A 178 10.13 14.71 -5.27
C THR A 178 10.03 15.70 -6.43
N GLN A 179 10.82 15.52 -7.49
CA GLN A 179 10.81 16.35 -8.71
C GLN A 179 9.93 15.78 -9.83
N ILE A 180 9.44 14.54 -9.69
CA ILE A 180 8.69 13.86 -10.75
C ILE A 180 7.35 14.56 -11.05
N PRO A 181 6.55 15.01 -10.05
CA PRO A 181 5.30 15.70 -10.38
C PRO A 181 5.49 16.95 -11.25
N GLN A 182 6.58 17.69 -11.05
CA GLN A 182 6.93 18.87 -11.84
C GLN A 182 7.46 18.52 -13.24
N ALA A 183 7.98 17.31 -13.42
CA ALA A 183 8.36 16.82 -14.74
C ALA A 183 7.15 16.31 -15.54
N LEU A 184 6.10 15.81 -14.86
CA LEU A 184 4.93 15.20 -15.48
C LEU A 184 3.73 16.16 -15.64
N SER A 185 3.80 17.38 -15.10
CA SER A 185 2.73 18.38 -15.22
C SER A 185 3.28 19.80 -15.27
N LEU A 186 2.64 20.65 -16.08
CA LEU A 186 2.97 22.07 -16.21
C LEU A 186 2.58 22.88 -14.96
N ASP A 187 1.52 22.48 -14.26
CA ASP A 187 1.06 23.08 -13.00
C ASP A 187 0.67 21.96 -12.01
N PRO A 188 1.66 21.30 -11.39
CA PRO A 188 1.41 20.18 -10.50
C PRO A 188 0.81 20.64 -9.18
N GLN A 189 -0.43 20.23 -8.91
CA GLN A 189 -1.04 20.33 -7.59
C GLN A 189 -0.58 19.16 -6.70
N ALA A 190 0.73 19.11 -6.43
CA ALA A 190 1.36 18.06 -5.64
C ALA A 190 2.21 18.64 -4.51
N GLN A 191 2.20 17.98 -3.36
CA GLN A 191 3.09 18.29 -2.25
C GLN A 191 4.04 17.11 -2.04
N CYS A 192 5.35 17.38 -2.14
CA CYS A 192 6.39 16.36 -2.04
C CYS A 192 7.27 16.61 -0.81
N TRP A 193 7.51 15.54 -0.05
CA TRP A 193 8.45 15.56 1.05
C TRP A 193 9.40 14.37 0.93
N ARG A 194 10.65 14.60 1.35
CA ARG A 194 11.60 13.52 1.62
C ARG A 194 11.87 13.50 3.12
N SER A 195 11.78 12.33 3.72
CA SER A 195 12.09 12.11 5.12
C SER A 195 13.18 11.06 5.26
N VAL A 196 14.17 11.37 6.09
CA VAL A 196 15.23 10.42 6.51
C VAL A 196 15.14 10.18 8.03
N LYS A 197 14.45 11.07 8.76
CA LYS A 197 14.15 10.95 10.20
C LYS A 197 12.68 11.29 10.44
N ARG A 198 12.04 10.62 11.40
CA ARG A 198 10.57 10.69 11.62
C ARG A 198 10.00 12.12 11.74
N ASN A 199 10.77 13.06 12.29
CA ASN A 199 10.35 14.46 12.51
C ASN A 199 11.05 15.49 11.59
N SER A 200 11.83 15.05 10.59
CA SER A 200 12.53 15.97 9.68
C SER A 200 11.89 15.95 8.29
N TRP A 201 10.81 16.70 8.11
CA TRP A 201 10.19 16.90 6.81
C TRP A 201 10.85 18.07 6.10
N ARG A 202 11.55 17.81 4.99
CA ARG A 202 12.03 18.88 4.11
C ARG A 202 11.07 18.99 2.93
N ARG A 203 10.30 20.08 2.88
CA ARG A 203 9.49 20.43 1.70
C ARG A 203 10.45 20.75 0.55
N CYS A 204 10.34 20.03 -0.56
CA CYS A 204 11.15 20.32 -1.74
C CYS A 204 10.44 21.38 -2.59
N SER A 205 10.81 22.65 -2.46
CA SER A 205 10.34 23.73 -3.33
C SER A 205 11.50 24.32 -4.12
N LYS A 206 11.87 23.70 -5.23
CA LYS A 206 12.61 24.40 -6.29
C LYS A 206 11.60 24.79 -7.36
N LYS A 207 11.28 26.09 -7.42
CA LYS A 207 10.57 26.66 -8.57
C LYS A 207 11.53 26.61 -9.75
N TRP A 208 11.11 26.00 -10.85
CA TRP A 208 11.82 26.14 -12.11
C TRP A 208 11.58 27.55 -12.62
N HIS A 209 12.65 28.33 -12.79
CA HIS A 209 12.58 29.57 -13.54
C HIS A 209 12.51 29.18 -15.02
N THR A 210 11.37 29.40 -15.65
CA THR A 210 11.26 29.41 -17.10
C THR A 210 12.00 30.65 -17.60
N THR A 211 13.19 30.50 -18.16
CA THR A 211 13.72 31.51 -19.08
C THR A 211 12.87 31.46 -20.34
N SER A 212 12.07 32.49 -20.53
CA SER A 212 11.38 32.80 -21.77
C SER A 212 12.42 33.24 -22.80
N ASP A 213 12.43 32.60 -23.96
CA ASP A 213 12.88 33.18 -25.22
C ASP A 213 11.66 33.29 -26.15
#